data_AF-A0A4Y9Z6M4-F1
#
_entry.id   AF-A0A4Y9Z6M4-F1
#
_cell.length_a   1.000
_cell.length_b   1.000
_cell.length_c   1.000
_cell.angle_alpha   90.00
_cell.angle_beta   90.00
_cell.angle_gamma   90.00
#
_symmetry.space_group_name_H-M   'P 1'
#
loop_
_entity.id
_entity.type
_entity.pdbx_description
1 polymer ?
#
loop_
_entity_poly.entity_id
_entity_poly.type
_entity_poly.pdbx_seq_one_letter_code
_entity_poly.pdbx_strand_id
1 'polypeptide(L)'
;MSEEEKKKATKDYKSNLQEVRDSKCYAQCKTRLSVHHDMQDKIATTKVMLLEVADRTGLQSLAINMRGSPEDWTKPHVFFTHEGLSMLFNLFMHCPLALLATQLEAYIVCGEAEVVQPHKQQLLQAKKELAILVLKKLNTTL
;
A
#
# COMPACT_ATOMS: atom_id res chain seq x y z
N MET A 1 -56.23 -6.48 4.09
CA MET A 1 -55.25 -5.96 3.10
C MET A 1 -55.29 -6.85 1.88
N SER A 2 -56.07 -6.44 0.89
CA SER A 2 -56.11 -7.09 -0.43
C SER A 2 -54.74 -6.98 -1.12
N GLU A 3 -54.40 -7.94 -1.99
CA GLU A 3 -53.18 -7.94 -2.81
C GLU A 3 -53.01 -6.60 -3.57
N GLU A 4 -54.11 -5.99 -3.97
CA GLU A 4 -54.11 -4.71 -4.69
C GLU A 4 -53.78 -3.50 -3.78
N GLU A 5 -54.22 -3.53 -2.53
CA GLU A 5 -53.90 -2.50 -1.53
C GLU A 5 -52.43 -2.57 -1.11
N LYS A 6 -51.88 -3.80 -0.99
CA LYS A 6 -50.45 -4.02 -0.75
C LYS A 6 -49.60 -3.49 -1.91
N LYS A 7 -50.00 -3.74 -3.17
CA LYS A 7 -49.28 -3.25 -4.35
C LYS A 7 -49.30 -1.72 -4.44
N LYS A 8 -50.42 -1.06 -4.14
CA LYS A 8 -50.51 0.41 -4.09
C LYS A 8 -49.61 0.99 -3.00
N ALA A 9 -49.68 0.46 -1.77
CA ALA A 9 -48.85 0.93 -0.66
C ALA A 9 -47.34 0.72 -0.88
N THR A 10 -46.95 -0.33 -1.62
CA THR A 10 -45.53 -0.64 -1.89
C THR A 10 -44.97 0.16 -3.07
N LYS A 11 -45.82 0.73 -3.94
CA LYS A 11 -45.37 1.43 -5.15
C LYS A 11 -44.62 2.72 -4.82
N ASP A 12 -45.12 3.48 -3.85
CA ASP A 12 -44.49 4.72 -3.39
C ASP A 12 -43.17 4.44 -2.65
N TYR A 13 -43.13 3.38 -1.83
CA TYR A 13 -41.90 2.94 -1.18
C TYR A 13 -40.82 2.48 -2.16
N LYS A 14 -41.20 1.82 -3.26
CA LYS A 14 -40.25 1.42 -4.31
C LYS A 14 -39.66 2.61 -5.03
N SER A 15 -40.45 3.65 -5.33
CA SER A 15 -39.94 4.89 -5.94
C SER A 15 -38.96 5.60 -5.01
N ASN A 16 -39.34 5.79 -3.74
CA ASN A 16 -38.46 6.42 -2.75
C ASN A 16 -37.16 5.64 -2.53
N LEU A 17 -37.22 4.31 -2.48
CA LEU A 17 -36.01 3.48 -2.36
C LEU A 17 -35.13 3.54 -3.61
N GLN A 18 -35.73 3.69 -4.80
CA GLN A 18 -34.99 3.86 -6.04
C GLN A 18 -34.31 5.23 -6.09
N GLU A 19 -35.00 6.30 -5.72
CA GLU A 19 -34.43 7.65 -5.62
C GLU A 19 -33.29 7.73 -4.60
N VAL A 20 -33.39 7.03 -3.46
CA VAL A 20 -32.30 6.93 -2.48
C VAL A 20 -31.12 6.14 -3.04
N ARG A 21 -31.36 5.10 -3.84
CA ARG A 21 -30.29 4.34 -4.51
C ARG A 21 -29.60 5.17 -5.58
N ASP A 22 -30.37 5.86 -6.40
CA ASP A 22 -29.85 6.73 -7.46
C ASP A 22 -29.08 7.90 -6.84
N SER A 23 -29.60 8.51 -5.78
CA SER A 23 -28.91 9.55 -5.01
C SER A 23 -27.61 9.03 -4.38
N LYS A 24 -27.57 7.80 -3.86
CA LYS A 24 -26.32 7.17 -3.39
C LYS A 24 -25.34 6.87 -4.52
N CYS A 25 -25.84 6.51 -5.70
CA CYS A 25 -25.01 6.23 -6.87
C CYS A 25 -24.33 7.51 -7.40
N TYR A 26 -25.09 8.61 -7.48
CA TYR A 26 -24.60 9.90 -7.98
C TYR A 26 -23.88 10.76 -6.92
N ALA A 27 -24.16 10.56 -5.62
CA ALA A 27 -23.43 11.24 -4.54
C ALA A 27 -22.01 10.66 -4.31
N GLN A 28 -21.66 9.54 -4.94
CA GLN A 28 -20.37 8.86 -4.77
C GLN A 28 -19.24 9.41 -5.66
N CYS A 29 -19.28 10.69 -6.04
CA CYS A 29 -18.03 11.42 -6.28
C CYS A 29 -17.34 11.65 -4.92
N LYS A 30 -16.92 10.56 -4.25
CA LYS A 30 -16.07 10.64 -3.07
C LYS A 30 -14.80 11.35 -3.49
N THR A 31 -14.61 12.57 -2.99
CA THR A 31 -13.37 13.32 -3.19
C THR A 31 -12.20 12.49 -2.64
N ARG A 32 -11.00 12.64 -3.22
CA ARG A 32 -9.79 11.90 -2.78
C ARG A 32 -9.59 11.97 -1.25
N LEU A 33 -9.95 13.10 -0.64
CA LEU A 33 -9.90 13.30 0.81
C LEU A 33 -10.86 12.39 1.59
N SER A 34 -12.10 12.23 1.13
CA SER A 34 -13.08 11.34 1.80
C SER A 34 -12.68 9.87 1.68
N VAL A 35 -12.07 9.46 0.56
CA VAL A 35 -11.53 8.11 0.38
C VAL A 35 -10.35 7.87 1.32
N HIS A 36 -9.48 8.87 1.48
CA HIS A 36 -8.35 8.78 2.39
C HIS A 36 -8.78 8.62 3.86
N HIS A 37 -9.77 9.38 4.33
CA HIS A 37 -10.29 9.20 5.68
C HIS A 37 -10.97 7.84 5.89
N ASP A 38 -11.77 7.38 4.92
CA ASP A 38 -12.39 6.03 4.95
C ASP A 38 -11.32 4.92 5.00
N MET A 39 -10.21 5.09 4.27
CA MET A 39 -9.05 4.20 4.34
C MET A 39 -8.42 4.21 5.74
N GLN A 40 -8.19 5.38 6.34
CA GLN A 40 -7.59 5.49 7.67
C GLN A 40 -8.45 4.83 8.74
N ASP A 41 -9.78 5.04 8.70
CA ASP A 41 -10.72 4.44 9.65
C ASP A 41 -10.75 2.91 9.53
N LYS A 42 -10.72 2.39 8.30
CA LYS A 42 -10.63 0.94 8.06
C LYS A 42 -9.31 0.37 8.57
N ILE A 43 -8.19 1.04 8.30
CA ILE A 43 -6.87 0.62 8.81
C ILE A 43 -6.87 0.60 10.34
N ALA A 44 -7.42 1.64 10.98
CA ALA A 44 -7.53 1.69 12.44
C ALA A 44 -8.36 0.52 12.98
N THR A 45 -9.50 0.23 12.35
CA THR A 45 -10.36 -0.90 12.72
C THR A 45 -9.64 -2.23 12.56
N THR A 46 -8.91 -2.44 11.45
CA THR A 46 -8.13 -3.66 11.23
C THR A 46 -7.02 -3.83 12.28
N LYS A 47 -6.36 -2.75 12.70
CA LYS A 47 -5.35 -2.84 13.77
C LYS A 47 -5.95 -3.36 15.07
N VAL A 48 -7.10 -2.84 15.47
CA VAL A 48 -7.80 -3.29 16.69
C VAL A 48 -8.15 -4.77 16.57
N MET A 49 -8.70 -5.19 15.44
CA MET A 49 -9.00 -6.62 15.20
C MET A 49 -7.75 -7.50 15.27
N LEU A 50 -6.62 -7.06 14.71
CA LEU A 50 -5.36 -7.82 14.76
C LEU A 50 -4.80 -7.91 16.19
N LEU A 51 -4.97 -6.88 17.01
CA LEU A 51 -4.61 -6.93 18.44
C LEU A 51 -5.52 -7.90 19.19
N GLU A 52 -6.83 -7.84 18.98
CA GLU A 52 -7.78 -8.77 19.63
C GLU A 52 -7.51 -10.24 19.28
N VAL A 53 -7.14 -10.50 18.02
CA VAL A 53 -6.75 -11.84 17.57
C VAL A 53 -5.44 -12.27 18.23
N ALA A 54 -4.45 -11.38 18.30
CA ALA A 54 -3.19 -11.66 18.97
C ALA A 54 -3.38 -11.97 20.46
N ASP A 55 -4.23 -11.22 21.15
CA ASP A 55 -4.51 -11.41 22.58
C ASP A 55 -5.24 -12.74 22.84
N ARG A 56 -6.15 -13.16 21.95
CA ARG A 56 -6.92 -14.39 22.14
C ARG A 56 -6.20 -15.67 21.70
N THR A 57 -5.35 -15.58 20.69
CA THR A 57 -4.76 -16.76 20.04
C THR A 57 -3.24 -16.82 20.13
N GLY A 58 -2.59 -15.74 20.57
CA GLY A 58 -1.13 -15.59 20.53
C GLY A 58 -0.58 -15.34 19.13
N LEU A 59 -1.43 -15.28 18.10
CA LEU A 59 -1.01 -15.07 16.71
C LEU A 59 -0.38 -13.69 16.53
N GLN A 60 0.86 -13.66 16.06
CA GLN A 60 1.55 -12.41 15.77
C GLN A 60 1.39 -12.01 14.30
N SER A 61 1.02 -10.76 14.06
CA SER A 61 0.72 -10.24 12.72
C SER A 61 1.54 -8.99 12.42
N LEU A 62 1.96 -8.88 11.16
CA LEU A 62 2.62 -7.72 10.59
C LEU A 62 1.76 -7.22 9.41
N ALA A 63 1.36 -5.96 9.45
CA ALA A 63 0.62 -5.30 8.37
C ALA A 63 1.40 -4.07 7.87
N ILE A 64 1.63 -4.01 6.56
CA ILE A 64 2.30 -2.91 5.89
C ILE A 64 1.33 -2.33 4.87
N ASN A 65 0.93 -1.07 5.06
CA ASN A 65 0.07 -0.34 4.15
C ASN A 65 0.92 0.67 3.37
N MET A 66 0.83 0.64 2.05
CA MET A 66 1.64 1.45 1.14
C MET A 66 0.74 2.05 0.07
N ARG A 67 1.16 3.16 -0.54
CA ARG A 67 0.42 3.69 -1.68
C ARG A 67 0.60 2.81 -2.92
N GLY A 68 -0.47 2.65 -3.68
CA GLY A 68 -0.44 1.95 -4.97
C GLY A 68 -0.17 2.88 -6.15
N SER A 69 -0.38 4.19 -5.97
CA SER A 69 -0.25 5.19 -7.03
C SER A 69 0.69 6.32 -6.59
N PRO A 70 1.52 6.87 -7.50
CA PRO A 70 2.35 8.04 -7.21
C PRO A 70 1.55 9.31 -6.88
N GLU A 71 0.28 9.37 -7.30
CA GLU A 71 -0.60 10.52 -7.03
C GLU A 71 -1.07 10.61 -5.58
N ASP A 72 -0.96 9.51 -4.83
CA ASP A 72 -1.37 9.45 -3.44
C ASP A 72 -0.22 9.90 -2.52
N TRP A 73 -0.45 10.93 -1.72
CA TRP A 73 0.52 11.46 -0.77
C TRP A 73 0.29 10.89 0.62
N THR A 74 0.48 9.58 0.78
CA THR A 74 0.38 8.91 2.09
C THR A 74 1.68 8.21 2.41
N LYS A 75 2.22 8.43 3.62
CA LYS A 75 3.42 7.74 4.09
C LYS A 75 3.09 6.27 4.36
N PRO A 76 3.97 5.32 3.99
CA PRO A 76 3.72 3.91 4.28
C PRO A 76 3.62 3.69 5.79
N HIS A 77 2.57 2.97 6.17
CA HIS A 77 2.21 2.72 7.55
C HIS A 77 2.51 1.26 7.90
N VAL A 78 3.37 1.06 8.90
CA VAL A 78 3.72 -0.27 9.41
C VAL A 78 3.01 -0.48 10.75
N PHE A 79 2.36 -1.63 10.90
CA PHE A 79 1.75 -2.07 12.14
C PHE A 79 2.21 -3.49 12.46
N PHE A 80 2.54 -3.74 13.72
CA PHE A 80 2.92 -5.06 14.21
C PHE A 80 2.31 -5.27 15.59
N THR A 81 1.92 -6.51 15.89
CA THR A 81 1.34 -6.88 17.18
C THR A 81 2.40 -7.08 18.27
N HIS A 82 3.64 -7.41 17.90
CA HIS A 82 4.74 -7.65 18.83
C HIS A 82 6.06 -7.02 18.38
N GLU A 83 6.75 -6.36 19.30
CA GLU A 83 7.98 -5.60 19.03
C GLU A 83 9.12 -6.48 18.52
N GLY A 84 9.16 -7.75 18.94
CA GLY A 84 10.12 -8.74 18.45
C GLY A 84 10.11 -8.93 16.93
N LEU A 85 8.99 -8.66 16.26
CA LEU A 85 8.94 -8.66 14.79
C LEU A 85 9.82 -7.53 14.23
N SER A 86 9.73 -6.32 14.78
CA SER A 86 10.60 -5.21 14.35
C SER A 86 12.08 -5.52 14.59
N MET A 87 12.39 -6.12 15.74
CA MET A 87 13.76 -6.51 16.09
C MET A 87 14.31 -7.60 15.17
N LEU A 88 13.49 -8.56 14.76
CA LEU A 88 13.87 -9.61 13.81
C LEU A 88 14.31 -9.00 12.47
N PHE A 89 13.56 -8.04 11.92
CA PHE A 89 13.95 -7.37 10.68
C PHE A 89 15.26 -6.59 10.83
N ASN A 90 15.47 -5.91 11.97
CA ASN A 90 16.73 -5.22 12.24
C ASN A 90 17.92 -6.18 12.34
N LEU A 91 17.72 -7.37 12.92
CA LEU A 91 18.80 -8.32 13.17
C LEU A 91 19.16 -9.16 11.94
N PHE A 92 18.16 -9.63 11.19
CA PHE A 92 18.39 -10.52 10.03
C PHE A 92 18.60 -9.75 8.72
N MET A 93 17.84 -8.67 8.50
CA MET A 93 17.90 -7.91 7.25
C MET A 93 18.82 -6.68 7.36
N HIS A 94 19.35 -6.40 8.56
CA HIS A 94 20.12 -5.20 8.87
C HIS A 94 19.41 -3.91 8.41
N CYS A 95 18.07 -3.93 8.41
CA CYS A 95 17.24 -2.90 7.82
C CYS A 95 16.02 -2.64 8.71
N PRO A 96 15.76 -1.38 9.09
CA PRO A 96 14.56 -1.06 9.82
C PRO A 96 13.33 -1.29 8.95
N LEU A 97 12.31 -1.87 9.56
CA LEU A 97 11.06 -2.23 8.91
C LEU A 97 10.39 -1.05 8.18
N ALA A 98 10.57 0.18 8.70
CA ALA A 98 10.10 1.40 8.04
C ALA A 98 10.83 1.70 6.71
N LEU A 99 12.13 1.42 6.64
CA LEU A 99 12.92 1.60 5.41
C LEU A 99 12.55 0.52 4.39
N LEU A 100 12.34 -0.71 4.84
CA LEU A 100 11.83 -1.80 4.01
C LEU A 100 10.44 -1.47 3.44
N ALA A 101 9.52 -0.94 4.26
CA ALA A 101 8.20 -0.49 3.77
C ALA A 101 8.30 0.63 2.73
N THR A 102 9.25 1.55 2.89
CA THR A 102 9.49 2.63 1.91
C THR A 102 10.07 2.08 0.60
N GLN A 103 10.96 1.09 0.67
CA GLN A 103 11.53 0.43 -0.50
C GLN A 103 10.48 -0.39 -1.26
N LEU A 104 9.63 -1.11 -0.53
CA LEU A 104 8.50 -1.85 -1.12
C LEU A 104 7.50 -0.90 -1.77
N GLU A 105 7.21 0.24 -1.13
CA GLU A 105 6.35 1.26 -1.72
C GLU A 105 6.96 1.83 -3.00
N ALA A 106 8.26 2.17 -2.98
CA ALA A 106 8.96 2.64 -4.17
C ALA A 106 8.89 1.61 -5.30
N TYR A 107 9.05 0.31 -4.98
CA TYR A 107 8.92 -0.77 -5.95
C TYR A 107 7.52 -0.85 -6.57
N ILE A 108 6.47 -0.79 -5.74
CA ILE A 108 5.08 -0.85 -6.20
C ILE A 108 4.73 0.38 -7.07
N VAL A 109 5.16 1.57 -6.67
CA VAL A 109 4.86 2.83 -7.35
C VAL A 109 5.63 2.96 -8.67
N CYS A 110 6.88 2.51 -8.71
CA CYS A 110 7.70 2.58 -9.93
C CYS A 110 7.30 1.52 -10.98
N GLY A 111 6.52 0.48 -10.61
CA GLY A 111 6.28 -0.68 -11.47
C GLY A 111 7.58 -1.40 -11.80
N GLU A 112 7.55 -2.47 -12.62
CA GLU A 112 8.75 -3.14 -13.14
C GLU A 112 9.57 -2.25 -14.10
N ALA A 113 9.92 -1.03 -13.70
CA ALA A 113 10.84 -0.18 -14.42
C ALA A 113 12.24 -0.43 -13.85
N GLU A 114 12.91 -1.40 -14.49
CA GLU A 114 14.35 -1.64 -14.46
C GLU A 114 14.98 -1.56 -13.07
N VAL A 115 15.04 -2.72 -12.41
CA VAL A 115 16.03 -3.10 -11.38
C VAL A 115 16.78 -1.89 -10.86
N VAL A 116 16.24 -1.25 -9.81
CA VAL A 116 16.96 -0.21 -9.06
C VAL A 116 18.22 -0.87 -8.54
N GLN A 117 19.27 -0.87 -9.36
CA GLN A 117 20.53 -1.48 -8.98
C GLN A 117 20.99 -0.66 -7.78
N PRO A 118 21.22 -1.28 -6.62
CA PRO A 118 21.73 -0.57 -5.47
C PRO A 118 22.92 0.27 -5.93
N HIS A 119 22.96 1.55 -5.55
CA HIS A 119 23.98 2.52 -6.00
C HIS A 119 25.43 1.97 -5.98
N LYS A 120 25.72 1.05 -5.05
CA LYS A 120 26.99 0.30 -5.01
C LYS A 120 27.28 -0.52 -6.29
N GLN A 121 26.30 -1.18 -6.88
CA GLN A 121 26.44 -1.96 -8.12
C GLN A 121 26.66 -1.05 -9.33
N GLN A 122 25.92 0.07 -9.44
CA GLN A 122 26.16 1.07 -10.49
C GLN A 122 27.57 1.65 -10.42
N LEU A 123 28.05 1.97 -9.21
CA LEU A 123 29.40 2.49 -9.00
C LEU A 123 30.47 1.44 -9.34
N LEU A 124 30.20 0.16 -9.07
CA LEU A 124 31.11 -0.94 -9.39
C LEU A 124 31.18 -1.21 -10.90
N GLN A 125 30.05 -1.10 -11.62
CA GLN A 125 30.01 -1.13 -13.07
C GLN A 125 30.78 0.05 -13.68
N ALA A 126 30.54 1.28 -13.23
CA ALA A 126 31.25 2.45 -13.71
C ALA A 126 32.78 2.35 -13.50
N LYS A 127 33.22 1.81 -12.36
CA LYS A 127 34.64 1.53 -12.09
C LYS A 127 35.22 0.49 -13.05
N LYS A 128 34.45 -0.57 -13.35
CA LYS A 128 34.86 -1.61 -14.30
C LYS A 128 35.01 -1.05 -15.71
N GLU A 129 34.07 -0.21 -16.14
CA GLU A 129 34.12 0.45 -17.46
C GLU A 129 35.31 1.41 -17.57
N LEU A 130 35.58 2.21 -16.54
CA LEU A 130 36.76 3.07 -16.47
C LEU A 130 38.06 2.27 -16.57
N ALA A 131 38.18 1.15 -15.84
CA ALA A 131 39.36 0.30 -15.89
C ALA A 131 39.60 -0.27 -17.30
N ILE A 132 38.53 -0.68 -18.00
CA ILE A 132 38.59 -1.15 -19.39
C ILE A 132 39.01 -0.03 -20.34
N LEU A 133 38.49 1.19 -20.16
CA LEU A 133 38.84 2.35 -20.95
C LEU A 133 40.32 2.74 -20.79
N VAL A 134 40.82 2.73 -19.56
CA VAL A 134 42.24 2.99 -19.26
C VAL A 134 43.12 1.94 -19.92
N LEU A 135 42.79 0.66 -19.80
CA LEU A 135 43.53 -0.42 -20.48
C LEU A 135 43.51 -0.29 -22.00
N LYS A 136 42.36 0.07 -22.59
CA LYS A 136 42.28 0.33 -24.04
C LYS A 136 43.15 1.51 -24.47
N LYS A 137 43.19 2.60 -23.68
CA LYS A 137 44.01 3.78 -23.97
C LYS A 137 45.51 3.48 -23.86
N LEU A 138 45.92 2.68 -22.87
CA LEU A 138 47.31 2.25 -22.69
C LEU A 138 47.78 1.31 -23.80
N ASN A 139 46.92 0.38 -24.24
CA ASN A 139 47.28 -0.57 -25.31
C ASN A 139 47.25 0.03 -26.73
N THR A 140 46.67 1.22 -26.92
CA THR A 140 46.66 1.92 -28.21
C THR A 140 47.76 2.98 -28.32
N THR A 141 48.53 3.19 -27.26
CA THR A 141 49.68 4.13 -27.22
C THR A 141 51.05 3.42 -27.23
N LEU A 142 51.06 2.09 -27.34
CA LEU A 142 52.19 1.24 -27.74
C LEU A 142 52.08 0.91 -29.23
#